data_AF-A0A529FAM3-F1
#
_entry.id   AF-A0A529FAM3-F1
#
_cell.length_a   1.000
_cell.length_b   1.000
_cell.length_c   1.000
_cell.angle_alpha   90.00
_cell.angle_beta   90.00
_cell.angle_gamma   90.00
#
_symmetry.space_group_name_H-M   'P 1'
#
loop_
_entity.id
_entity.type
_entity.pdbx_description
1 polymer ?
#
loop_
_entity_poly.entity_id
_entity_poly.type
_entity_poly.pdbx_seq_one_letter_code
_entity_poly.pdbx_strand_id
1 'polypeptide(L)'
;VLIGYDDARESLFYGFPSGDMTSVWESFSGLNTAGPKVEWRIETNGDVAIPFAVIHRREVSNPDDENKPTQVLVVAKVAQPDTQQGCTIGLVLATGNPQA
;
A
#
# COMPACT_ATOMS: atom_id res chain seq x y z
N VAL A 1 8.10 5.98 -0.25
CA VAL A 1 7.48 4.65 -0.51
C VAL A 1 8.59 3.75 -1.00
N LEU A 2 8.66 2.52 -0.53
CA LEU A 2 9.58 1.49 -1.01
C LEU A 2 8.77 0.44 -1.76
N ILE A 3 9.28 -0.01 -2.89
CA ILE A 3 8.63 -0.98 -3.77
C ILE A 3 9.60 -2.14 -3.95
N GLY A 4 9.20 -3.32 -3.46
CA GLY A 4 9.79 -4.59 -3.85
C GLY A 4 8.99 -5.16 -5.02
N TYR A 5 9.68 -5.75 -5.99
CA TYR A 5 9.04 -6.41 -7.13
C TYR A 5 9.67 -7.80 -7.31
N ASP A 6 8.82 -8.82 -7.36
CA ASP A 6 9.20 -10.19 -7.63
C ASP A 6 7.98 -10.99 -8.11
N ASP A 7 8.21 -11.94 -9.02
CA ASP A 7 7.18 -12.80 -9.62
C ASP A 7 5.90 -12.01 -10.04
N ALA A 8 6.12 -10.90 -10.76
CA ALA A 8 5.08 -9.99 -11.26
C ALA A 8 4.10 -9.46 -10.19
N ARG A 9 4.58 -9.37 -8.94
CA ARG A 9 3.87 -8.77 -7.81
C ARG A 9 4.70 -7.65 -7.22
N GLU A 10 4.00 -6.64 -6.74
CA GLU A 10 4.61 -5.54 -6.02
C GLU A 10 4.32 -5.67 -4.51
N SER A 11 5.36 -5.61 -3.68
CA SER A 11 5.28 -5.44 -2.23
C SER A 11 5.58 -3.98 -1.90
N LEU A 12 4.68 -3.30 -1.18
CA LEU A 12 4.82 -1.87 -0.89
C LEU A 12 4.96 -1.60 0.60
N PHE A 13 5.93 -0.75 0.92
CA PHE A 13 6.17 -0.27 2.27
C PHE A 13 6.16 1.26 2.32
N TYR A 14 5.58 1.83 3.38
CA TYR A 14 5.40 3.27 3.55
C TYR A 14 6.08 3.76 4.82
N GLY A 15 6.91 4.78 4.70
CA GLY A 15 7.65 5.37 5.81
C GLY A 15 9.08 4.86 5.89
N PHE A 16 9.61 4.82 7.12
CA PHE A 16 11.00 4.48 7.43
C PHE A 16 11.13 3.00 7.75
N PRO A 17 11.81 2.22 6.89
CA PRO A 17 11.95 0.79 7.10
C PRO A 17 12.85 0.46 8.29
N SER A 18 12.73 -0.77 8.80
CA SER A 18 13.76 -1.34 9.67
C SER A 18 15.02 -1.68 8.87
N GLY A 19 16.16 -1.87 9.54
CA GLY A 19 17.44 -2.15 8.87
C GLY A 19 17.46 -3.44 8.03
N ASP A 20 16.59 -4.42 8.32
CA ASP A 20 16.39 -5.60 7.48
C ASP A 20 15.04 -5.49 6.74
N MET A 21 15.13 -5.19 5.45
CA MET A 21 13.98 -5.15 4.53
C MET A 21 13.86 -6.41 3.68
N THR A 22 14.80 -7.34 3.79
CA THR A 22 14.79 -8.57 2.99
C THR A 22 13.73 -9.57 3.47
N SER A 23 13.30 -9.43 4.73
CA SER A 23 12.25 -10.25 5.36
C SER A 23 10.83 -9.65 5.23
N VAL A 24 10.68 -8.41 4.76
CA VAL A 24 9.39 -7.71 4.69
C VAL A 24 8.79 -7.81 3.29
N TRP A 25 8.35 -9.02 2.92
CA TRP A 25 7.57 -9.26 1.71
C TRP A 25 6.09 -9.46 2.04
N GLU A 26 5.27 -8.45 1.77
CA GLU A 26 3.81 -8.52 1.88
C GLU A 26 3.19 -8.10 0.55
N SER A 27 2.48 -9.01 -0.10
CA SER A 27 1.81 -8.74 -1.37
C SER A 27 0.54 -9.58 -1.49
N PHE A 28 -0.25 -9.33 -2.54
CA PHE A 28 -1.40 -10.17 -2.88
C PHE A 28 -0.94 -11.52 -3.43
N SER A 29 -1.80 -12.54 -3.29
CA SER A 29 -1.55 -13.86 -3.91
C SER A 29 -1.52 -13.78 -5.44
N GLY A 30 -2.43 -13.01 -6.03
CA GLY A 30 -2.48 -12.72 -7.46
C GLY A 30 -1.47 -11.66 -7.90
N LEU A 31 -1.20 -11.62 -9.21
CA LEU A 31 -0.40 -10.56 -9.84
C LEU A 31 -1.01 -9.21 -9.52
N ASN A 32 -0.18 -8.20 -9.30
CA ASN A 32 -0.71 -6.91 -8.88
C ASN A 32 0.20 -5.76 -9.25
N THR A 33 -0.42 -4.57 -9.29
CA THR A 33 0.26 -3.30 -9.54
C THR A 33 -0.31 -2.21 -8.63
N ALA A 34 0.50 -1.21 -8.36
CA ALA A 34 0.12 0.01 -7.67
C ALA A 34 -0.44 1.05 -8.65
N GLY A 35 -1.51 1.72 -8.24
CA GLY A 35 -1.96 2.93 -8.93
C GLY A 35 -0.94 4.07 -8.80
N PRO A 36 -1.07 5.14 -9.60
CA PRO A 36 -0.12 6.24 -9.56
C PRO A 36 -0.32 7.20 -8.37
N LYS A 37 -1.44 7.09 -7.64
CA LYS A 37 -1.83 8.04 -6.59
C LYS A 37 -1.77 7.39 -5.21
N VAL A 38 -0.97 7.99 -4.33
CA VAL A 38 -0.94 7.69 -2.90
C VAL A 38 -1.65 8.81 -2.14
N GLU A 39 -2.62 8.46 -1.32
CA GLU A 39 -3.30 9.40 -0.43
C GLU A 39 -2.73 9.28 0.98
N TRP A 40 -2.24 10.38 1.52
CA TRP A 40 -1.61 10.41 2.84
C TRP A 40 -2.61 10.94 3.88
N ARG A 41 -2.70 10.23 5.01
CA ARG A 41 -3.38 10.71 6.22
C ARG A 41 -2.34 11.34 7.12
N ILE A 42 -2.50 12.63 7.34
CA ILE A 42 -1.54 13.48 8.02
C ILE A 42 -2.21 14.05 9.26
N GLU A 43 -1.57 13.89 10.40
CA GLU A 43 -1.91 14.59 11.63
C GLU A 43 -1.07 15.86 11.73
N THR A 44 -1.70 16.99 12.06
CA THR A 44 -1.01 18.28 12.20
C THR A 44 -1.12 18.81 13.62
N ASN A 45 0.02 19.18 14.21
CA ASN A 45 0.10 19.82 15.53
C ASN A 45 1.01 21.05 15.43
N GLY A 46 0.40 22.23 15.32
CA GLY A 46 1.11 23.47 15.00
C GLY A 46 1.84 23.36 13.67
N ASP A 47 3.15 23.58 13.68
CA ASP A 47 4.01 23.52 12.49
C ASP A 47 4.50 22.10 12.14
N VAL A 48 4.07 21.09 12.90
CA VAL A 48 4.47 19.69 12.70
C VAL A 48 3.37 18.94 11.94
N ALA A 49 3.75 18.25 10.86
CA ALA A 49 2.87 17.39 10.06
C ALA A 49 3.42 15.95 10.03
N ILE A 50 2.68 15.00 10.59
CA ILE A 50 3.09 13.60 10.73
C ILE A 50 2.17 12.72 9.87
N PRO A 51 2.68 12.13 8.77
CA PRO A 51 1.92 11.12 8.05
C PRO A 51 1.82 9.84 8.90
N PHE A 52 0.62 9.37 9.20
CA PHE A 52 0.40 8.19 10.05
C PHE A 52 -0.23 7.01 9.29
N ALA A 53 -0.93 7.26 8.19
CA ALA A 53 -1.49 6.23 7.34
C ALA A 53 -1.47 6.63 5.86
N VAL A 54 -1.57 5.64 4.99
CA VAL A 54 -1.79 5.82 3.55
C VAL A 54 -3.03 5.07 3.11
N ILE A 55 -3.66 5.59 2.05
CA ILE A 55 -4.59 4.83 1.23
C ILE A 55 -4.00 4.78 -0.18
N HIS A 56 -3.85 3.57 -0.71
CA HIS A 56 -3.28 3.38 -2.03
C HIS A 56 -4.10 2.36 -2.82
N ARG A 57 -4.57 2.76 -4.00
CA ARG A 57 -5.27 1.86 -4.91
C ARG A 57 -4.31 0.86 -5.52
N ARG A 58 -4.72 -0.41 -5.50
CA ARG A 58 -4.03 -1.57 -6.07
C ARG A 58 -4.95 -2.25 -7.05
N GLU A 59 -4.37 -2.76 -8.12
CA GLU A 59 -5.05 -3.67 -9.05
C GLU A 59 -4.50 -5.07 -8.83
N VAL A 60 -5.39 -6.04 -8.70
CA VAL A 60 -5.05 -7.46 -8.51
C VAL A 60 -5.68 -8.24 -9.65
N SER A 61 -4.88 -9.05 -10.33
CA SER A 61 -5.33 -9.87 -11.46
C SER A 61 -6.53 -10.73 -11.07
N ASN A 62 -7.51 -10.80 -11.96
CA ASN A 62 -8.68 -11.66 -11.82
C ASN A 62 -8.50 -12.91 -12.71
N PRO A 63 -8.50 -14.13 -12.14
CA PRO A 63 -8.32 -15.34 -12.94
C PRO A 63 -9.49 -15.65 -13.88
N ASP A 64 -10.69 -15.10 -13.60
CA ASP A 64 -11.89 -15.36 -14.40
C ASP A 64 -12.03 -14.40 -15.59
N ASP A 65 -11.39 -13.22 -15.53
CA ASP A 65 -11.40 -12.21 -16.59
C ASP A 65 -10.18 -11.28 -16.48
N GLU A 66 -9.17 -11.51 -17.32
CA GLU A 66 -7.91 -10.75 -17.32
C GLU A 66 -8.09 -9.25 -17.59
N ASN A 67 -9.18 -8.84 -18.24
CA ASN A 67 -9.47 -7.44 -18.56
C ASN A 67 -10.23 -6.71 -17.44
N LYS A 68 -10.56 -7.41 -16.35
CA LYS A 68 -11.30 -6.86 -15.21
C LYS A 68 -10.58 -7.16 -13.89
N PRO A 69 -9.45 -6.50 -13.61
CA PRO A 69 -8.75 -6.68 -12.34
C PRO A 69 -9.63 -6.26 -11.15
N THR A 70 -9.41 -6.90 -10.02
CA THR A 70 -10.00 -6.46 -8.74
C THR A 70 -9.25 -5.22 -8.26
N GLN A 71 -9.99 -4.15 -7.98
CA GLN A 71 -9.40 -2.94 -7.42
C GLN A 71 -9.58 -2.91 -5.90
N VAL A 72 -8.50 -2.70 -5.17
CA VAL A 72 -8.47 -2.69 -3.71
C VAL A 72 -7.79 -1.40 -3.24
N LEU A 73 -8.42 -0.68 -2.32
CA LEU A 73 -7.72 0.36 -1.57
C LEU A 73 -7.03 -0.30 -0.38
N VAL A 74 -5.70 -0.28 -0.38
CA VAL A 74 -4.89 -0.72 0.75
C VAL A 74 -4.76 0.45 1.72
N VAL A 75 -5.17 0.23 2.96
CA VAL A 75 -4.90 1.14 4.08
C VAL A 75 -3.71 0.60 4.84
N ALA A 76 -2.62 1.36 4.88
CA ALA A 76 -1.40 0.95 5.57
C ALA A 76 -0.93 1.99 6.59
N LYS A 77 -0.41 1.51 7.72
CA LYS A 77 0.25 2.35 8.72
C LYS A 77 1.60 2.84 8.17
N VAL A 78 1.89 4.13 8.32
CA VAL A 78 3.18 4.71 7.96
C VAL A 78 4.19 4.46 9.07
N ALA A 79 5.28 3.78 8.74
CA ALA A 79 6.37 3.53 9.67
C ALA A 79 7.11 4.83 10.02
N GLN A 80 7.14 5.19 11.30
CA GLN A 80 7.84 6.37 11.79
C GLN A 80 9.34 6.08 12.03
N PRO A 81 10.24 7.07 11.98
CA PRO A 81 11.67 6.87 12.13
C PRO A 81 12.11 6.15 13.42
N ASP A 82 11.36 6.35 14.51
CA ASP A 82 11.65 5.85 15.84
C ASP A 82 11.22 4.39 16.05
N THR A 83 10.05 4.03 15.54
CA THR A 83 9.45 2.69 15.71
C THR A 83 9.69 1.78 14.52
N GLN A 84 9.82 2.33 13.31
CA GLN A 84 10.03 1.62 12.05
C GLN A 84 8.97 0.53 11.76
N GLN A 85 7.80 0.65 12.39
CA GLN A 85 6.70 -0.31 12.28
C GLN A 85 5.62 0.17 11.31
N GLY A 86 5.60 -0.43 10.11
CA GLY A 86 4.55 -0.27 9.11
C GLY A 86 3.95 -1.61 8.72
N CYS A 87 2.68 -1.62 8.34
CA CYS A 87 1.95 -2.81 7.88
C CYS A 87 0.65 -2.40 7.18
N THR A 88 0.06 -3.32 6.42
CA THR A 88 -1.34 -3.19 5.99
C THR A 88 -2.26 -3.37 7.19
N ILE A 89 -3.19 -2.44 7.36
CA ILE A 89 -4.18 -2.45 8.45
C ILE A 89 -5.62 -2.58 7.95
N GLY A 90 -5.84 -2.50 6.64
CA GLY A 90 -7.16 -2.67 6.05
C GLY A 90 -7.12 -2.80 4.53
N LEU A 91 -8.11 -3.51 3.99
CA LEU A 91 -8.36 -3.67 2.56
C LEU A 91 -9.81 -3.28 2.29
N VAL A 92 -10.03 -2.38 1.33
CA VAL A 92 -11.38 -1.96 0.91
C VAL A 92 -11.57 -2.33 -0.55
N LEU A 93 -12.60 -3.12 -0.84
CA LEU A 93 -12.99 -3.43 -2.21
C LEU A 93 -13.47 -2.15 -2.91
N ALA A 94 -12.85 -1.81 -4.03
CA ALA A 94 -13.14 -0.60 -4.80
C ALA A 94 -13.44 -0.87 -6.28
N THR A 95 -13.55 -2.16 -6.66
CA THR A 95 -13.96 -2.56 -8.01
C THR A 95 -15.28 -1.89 -8.39
N GLY A 96 -15.32 -1.28 -9.57
CA GLY A 96 -16.51 -0.57 -10.06
C GLY A 96 -16.72 0.81 -9.43
N ASN A 97 -15.84 1.27 -8.54
CA ASN A 97 -15.87 2.63 -8.01
C ASN A 97 -14.53 3.36 -8.25
N PRO A 98 -14.40 4.03 -9.41
CA PRO A 98 -13.20 4.81 -9.76
C PRO A 98 -12.94 6.02 -8.85
N GLN A 99 -13.96 6.49 -8.11
CA GLN A 99 -13.90 7.66 -7.24
C GLN A 99 -13.81 7.29 -5.75
N ALA A 100 -13.70 5.99 -5.42
CA ALA A 100 -13.44 5.55 -4.05
C ALA A 100 -12.06 6.01 -3.55
#